data_AF-A0A521VR15-F1
#
_entry.id   AF-A0A521VR15-F1
#
_cell.length_a   1.000
_cell.length_b   1.000
_cell.length_c   1.000
_cell.angle_alpha   90.00
_cell.angle_beta   90.00
_cell.angle_gamma   90.00
#
_symmetry.space_group_name_H-M   'P 1'
#
loop_
_entity.id
_entity.type
_entity.pdbx_description
1 polymer ?
#
loop_
_entity_poly.entity_id
_entity_poly.type
_entity_poly.pdbx_seq_one_letter_code
_entity_poly.pdbx_strand_id
1 'polypeptide(L)'
;MEAPPPSAKPRGLALTLGWRRLLVALVASTLLGLLLSPAFPALSTARVIGREWVVGLAALLAFGLFEQWPARLPQWLARWALQVLCVALAVPLAVLAQYLLPHDDPRPFWQVGARLNGFFMMTMTGLLFAPWIAVAALFRQRDYAARSQALAFELERSELERKALDSRLRLLQAQVEPHFLFNTLANVRELVDAGSPQASAVLDNLIAYLRAAVPRLHDPATTMRQELELVRAYLELMHMRMPDRLQFDLQAD
;
A
#
# COMPACT_ATOMS: atom_id res chain seq x y z
N MET A 1 -6.41 -16.19 14.51
CA MET A 1 -6.05 -15.32 13.38
C MET A 1 -5.56 -14.03 13.99
N GLU A 2 -4.26 -13.98 14.29
CA GLU A 2 -3.64 -12.93 15.10
C GLU A 2 -3.24 -11.80 14.15
N ALA A 3 -3.74 -10.59 14.41
CA ALA A 3 -3.46 -9.43 13.57
C ALA A 3 -1.93 -9.17 13.55
N PRO A 4 -1.33 -8.91 12.38
CA PRO A 4 0.09 -8.57 12.33
C PRO A 4 0.34 -7.32 13.18
N PRO A 5 1.43 -7.29 13.99
CA PRO A 5 1.72 -6.14 14.82
C PRO A 5 1.87 -4.89 13.94
N PRO A 6 1.43 -3.71 14.41
CA PRO A 6 1.58 -2.48 13.65
C PRO A 6 3.05 -2.31 13.31
N SER A 7 3.36 -2.19 12.02
CA SER A 7 4.71 -2.00 11.52
C SER A 7 5.40 -0.91 12.35
N ALA A 8 6.43 -1.31 13.10
CA ALA A 8 7.16 -0.40 13.95
C ALA A 8 7.65 0.73 13.05
N LYS A 9 7.11 1.95 13.24
CA LYS A 9 7.59 3.14 12.52
C LYS A 9 9.10 3.13 12.67
N PRO A 10 9.87 3.08 11.56
CA PRO A 10 11.31 3.02 11.68
C PRO A 10 11.77 4.19 12.56
N ARG A 11 12.79 3.98 13.37
CA ARG A 11 13.37 4.98 14.28
C ARG A 11 14.88 4.98 14.05
N GLY A 12 15.50 6.16 14.01
CA GLY A 12 16.94 6.31 13.90
C GLY A 12 17.44 6.97 12.61
N LEU A 13 18.77 7.09 12.52
CA LEU A 13 19.52 7.79 11.46
C LEU A 13 19.24 7.27 10.04
N ALA A 14 18.77 6.03 9.91
CA ALA A 14 18.41 5.44 8.61
C ALA A 14 17.20 6.12 7.94
N LEU A 15 16.33 6.77 8.73
CA LEU A 15 15.22 7.58 8.19
C LEU A 15 15.65 9.01 7.86
N THR A 16 16.63 9.56 8.58
CA THR A 16 17.13 10.93 8.34
C THR A 16 17.97 10.97 7.06
N LEU A 17 18.74 9.91 6.78
CA LEU A 17 19.51 9.71 5.55
C LEU A 17 18.80 8.79 4.52
N GLY A 18 17.49 8.93 4.34
CA GLY A 18 16.82 8.23 3.25
C GLY A 18 17.49 8.56 1.90
N TRP A 19 17.81 7.56 1.07
CA TRP A 19 18.53 7.72 -0.21
C TRP A 19 17.93 8.84 -1.08
N ARG A 20 16.61 8.96 -1.10
CA ARG A 20 15.91 10.02 -1.85
C ARG A 20 16.14 11.42 -1.28
N ARG A 21 16.21 11.58 0.04
CA ARG A 21 16.52 12.87 0.68
C ARG A 21 17.95 13.29 0.36
N LEU A 22 18.89 12.33 0.41
CA LEU A 22 20.28 12.54 0.01
C LEU A 22 20.39 12.95 -1.47
N LEU A 23 19.69 12.25 -2.36
CA LEU A 23 19.66 12.62 -3.78
C LEU A 23 19.11 14.03 -4.01
N VAL A 24 18.00 14.40 -3.36
CA VAL A 24 17.44 15.76 -3.49
C VAL A 24 18.42 16.81 -2.97
N ALA A 25 19.03 16.58 -1.81
CA ALA A 25 20.00 17.49 -1.23
C ALA A 25 21.24 17.64 -2.13
N LEU A 26 21.79 16.55 -2.67
CA LEU A 26 22.95 16.58 -3.56
C LEU A 26 22.62 17.27 -4.89
N VAL A 27 21.48 16.97 -5.51
CA VAL A 27 21.06 17.63 -6.77
C VAL A 27 20.85 19.13 -6.54
N ALA A 28 20.14 19.52 -5.48
CA ALA A 28 19.92 20.92 -5.15
C ALA A 28 21.24 21.65 -4.85
N SER A 29 22.13 21.04 -4.07
CA SER A 29 23.45 21.61 -3.74
C SER A 29 24.36 21.71 -4.97
N THR A 30 24.23 20.78 -5.92
CA THR A 30 24.97 20.83 -7.20
C THR A 30 24.48 21.98 -8.07
N LEU A 31 23.16 22.16 -8.22
CA LEU A 31 22.57 23.27 -8.97
C LEU A 31 22.93 24.61 -8.34
N LEU A 32 22.87 24.70 -7.01
CA LEU A 32 23.23 25.90 -6.27
C LEU A 32 24.73 26.21 -6.41
N GLY A 33 25.61 25.20 -6.29
CA GLY A 33 27.04 25.35 -6.48
C GLY A 33 27.43 25.76 -7.91
N LEU A 34 26.72 25.27 -8.93
CA LEU A 34 26.89 25.71 -10.31
C LEU A 34 26.49 27.18 -10.48
N LEU A 35 25.36 27.58 -9.90
CA LEU A 35 24.86 28.96 -9.94
C LEU A 35 25.81 29.93 -9.23
N LEU A 36 26.41 29.50 -8.11
CA LEU A 36 27.32 30.32 -7.30
C LEU A 36 28.76 30.30 -7.80
N SER A 37 29.16 29.32 -8.62
CA SER A 37 30.55 29.18 -9.09
C SER A 37 31.16 30.47 -9.67
N PRO A 38 30.44 31.31 -10.43
CA PRO A 38 31.01 32.57 -10.96
C PRO A 38 31.41 33.58 -9.87
N ALA A 39 30.79 33.52 -8.68
CA ALA A 39 31.10 34.41 -7.57
C ALA A 39 32.41 34.05 -6.84
N PHE A 40 32.99 32.88 -7.13
CA PHE A 40 34.21 32.37 -6.51
C PHE A 40 35.31 32.10 -7.55
N PRO A 41 35.83 33.14 -8.24
CA PRO A 41 36.81 32.96 -9.32
C PRO A 41 38.14 32.34 -8.87
N ALA A 42 38.46 32.41 -7.57
CA ALA A 42 39.66 31.81 -6.99
C ALA A 42 39.55 30.28 -6.77
N LEU A 43 38.35 29.70 -6.90
CA LEU A 43 38.07 28.28 -6.68
C LEU A 43 37.62 27.63 -7.98
N SER A 44 38.00 26.37 -8.19
CA SER A 44 37.43 25.58 -9.28
C SER A 44 35.94 25.30 -9.00
N THR A 45 35.13 25.21 -10.05
CA THR A 45 33.69 24.89 -9.94
C THR A 45 33.45 23.60 -9.14
N ALA A 46 34.29 22.59 -9.32
CA ALA A 46 34.24 21.35 -8.54
C ALA A 46 34.46 21.57 -7.03
N ARG A 47 35.35 22.49 -6.63
CA ARG A 47 35.57 22.83 -5.22
C ARG A 47 34.38 23.60 -4.64
N VAL A 48 33.76 24.50 -5.41
CA VAL A 48 32.55 25.22 -4.98
C VAL A 48 31.40 24.24 -4.77
N ILE A 49 31.15 23.33 -5.72
CA ILE A 49 30.12 22.29 -5.60
C ILE A 49 30.38 21.39 -4.39
N GLY A 50 31.62 20.94 -4.18
CA GLY A 50 31.98 20.11 -3.03
C GLY A 50 31.73 20.81 -1.69
N ARG A 51 32.01 22.11 -1.59
CA ARG A 51 31.70 22.92 -0.41
C ARG A 51 30.19 23.05 -0.18
N GLU A 52 29.41 23.27 -1.23
CA GLU A 52 27.95 23.30 -1.16
C GLU A 52 27.36 21.94 -0.74
N TRP A 53 27.94 20.83 -1.16
CA TRP A 53 27.53 19.50 -0.68
C TRP A 53 27.73 19.35 0.83
N VAL A 54 28.84 19.84 1.37
CA VAL A 54 29.09 19.80 2.82
C VAL A 54 28.03 20.62 3.58
N VAL A 55 27.69 21.82 3.09
CA VAL A 55 26.63 22.66 3.69
C VAL A 55 25.26 21.98 3.59
N GLY A 56 24.90 21.47 2.41
CA GLY A 56 23.63 20.79 2.18
C GLY A 56 23.46 19.52 3.02
N LEU A 57 24.52 18.72 3.18
CA LEU A 57 24.53 17.54 4.03
C LEU A 57 24.44 17.91 5.52
N ALA A 58 25.19 18.91 5.97
CA ALA A 58 25.12 19.38 7.35
C ALA A 58 23.71 19.88 7.71
N ALA A 59 23.08 20.65 6.81
CA ALA A 59 21.70 21.08 6.97
C ALA A 59 20.71 19.91 7.00
N LEU A 60 20.87 18.92 6.10
CA LEU A 60 20.02 17.73 6.06
C LEU A 60 20.14 16.89 7.34
N LEU A 61 21.36 16.71 7.86
CA LEU A 61 21.62 15.98 9.10
C LEU A 61 21.01 16.70 10.31
N ALA A 62 21.25 18.01 10.44
CA ALA A 62 20.66 18.82 11.50
C ALA A 62 19.13 18.75 11.45
N PHE A 63 18.55 18.96 10.26
CA PHE A 63 17.11 18.91 10.06
C PHE A 63 16.51 17.54 10.40
N GLY A 64 17.13 16.45 9.92
CA GLY A 64 16.65 15.09 10.15
C GLY A 64 16.80 14.64 11.61
N LEU A 65 17.91 14.97 12.27
CA LEU A 65 18.12 14.63 13.69
C LEU A 65 17.02 15.26 14.56
N PHE A 66 16.69 16.53 14.30
CA PHE A 66 15.67 17.26 15.04
C PHE A 66 14.23 16.97 14.63
N GLU A 67 14.02 16.24 13.52
CA GLU A 67 12.72 15.64 13.19
C GLU A 67 12.36 14.49 14.16
N GLN A 68 13.38 13.79 14.69
CA GLN A 68 13.20 12.61 15.53
C GLN A 68 13.45 12.89 17.01
N TRP A 69 14.33 13.85 17.33
CA TRP A 69 14.72 14.20 18.68
C TRP A 69 14.52 15.69 18.96
N PRO A 70 13.94 16.10 20.10
CA PRO A 70 13.44 15.29 21.20
C PRO A 70 12.05 14.69 20.91
N ALA A 71 11.81 13.47 21.41
CA ALA A 71 10.58 12.71 21.13
C ALA A 71 9.30 13.40 21.65
N ARG A 72 9.42 14.22 22.69
CA ARG A 72 8.35 15.05 23.26
C ARG A 72 8.85 16.48 23.34
N LEU A 73 8.06 17.40 22.80
CA LEU A 73 8.32 18.84 22.84
C LEU A 73 7.26 19.51 23.72
N PRO A 74 7.61 20.59 24.43
CA PRO A 74 6.63 21.41 25.12
C PRO A 74 5.55 21.90 24.15
N GLN A 75 4.29 22.00 24.60
CA GLN A 75 3.16 22.39 23.74
C GLN A 75 3.33 23.79 23.12
N TRP A 76 4.11 24.67 23.75
CA TRP A 76 4.42 26.01 23.25
C TRP A 76 5.53 26.04 22.19
N LEU A 77 6.28 24.95 22.02
CA LEU A 77 7.42 24.88 21.09
C LEU A 77 7.05 24.03 19.87
N ALA A 78 6.80 24.70 18.74
CA ALA A 78 6.53 24.01 17.50
C ALA A 78 7.79 23.32 16.95
N ARG A 79 7.66 22.08 16.48
CA ARG A 79 8.80 21.30 15.94
C ARG A 79 9.52 22.00 14.79
N TRP A 80 8.75 22.67 13.93
CA TRP A 80 9.30 23.41 12.80
C TRP A 80 10.21 24.56 13.26
N ALA A 81 9.91 25.21 14.39
CA ALA A 81 10.72 26.31 14.93
C ALA A 81 12.08 25.80 15.43
N LEU A 82 12.10 24.64 16.09
CA LEU A 82 13.35 23.97 16.50
C LEU A 82 14.20 23.59 15.28
N GLN A 83 13.59 23.03 14.24
CA GLN A 83 14.28 22.66 13.01
C GLN A 83 14.93 23.86 12.32
N VAL A 84 14.18 24.98 12.20
CA VAL A 84 14.71 26.23 11.62
C VAL A 84 15.89 26.75 12.45
N LEU A 85 15.76 26.77 13.78
CA LEU A 85 16.83 27.21 14.68
C LEU A 85 18.09 26.35 14.54
N CYS A 86 17.91 25.02 14.46
CA CYS A 86 19.03 24.09 14.32
C CYS A 86 19.73 24.20 12.97
N VAL A 87 18.98 24.34 11.87
CA VAL A 87 19.59 24.62 10.54
C VAL A 87 20.30 25.98 10.55
N ALA A 88 19.70 26.99 11.18
CA ALA A 88 20.29 28.32 11.30
C ALA A 88 21.61 28.33 12.10
N LEU A 89 21.80 27.38 13.01
CA LEU A 89 23.06 27.20 13.73
C LEU A 89 24.06 26.29 12.98
N ALA A 90 23.56 25.20 12.38
CA ALA A 90 24.40 24.20 11.73
C ALA A 90 25.08 24.73 10.46
N VAL A 91 24.37 25.53 9.66
CA VAL A 91 24.90 26.08 8.40
C VAL A 91 26.12 26.99 8.64
N PRO A 92 26.05 28.03 9.50
CA PRO A 92 27.22 28.86 9.81
C PRO A 92 28.40 28.07 10.39
N LEU A 93 28.12 27.08 11.26
CA LEU A 93 29.16 26.22 11.84
C LEU A 93 29.84 25.36 10.76
N ALA A 94 29.07 24.79 9.84
CA ALA A 94 29.60 24.00 8.73
C ALA A 94 30.45 24.85 7.78
N VAL A 95 30.00 26.08 7.46
CA VAL A 95 30.77 27.01 6.63
C VAL A 95 32.04 27.46 7.39
N LEU A 96 31.93 27.79 8.67
CA LEU A 96 33.08 28.17 9.50
C LEU A 96 34.14 27.06 9.52
N ALA A 97 33.73 25.81 9.74
CA ALA A 97 34.63 24.66 9.71
C ALA A 97 35.37 24.53 8.36
N GLN A 98 34.69 24.81 7.24
CA GLN A 98 35.32 24.80 5.92
C GLN A 98 36.40 25.88 5.76
N TYR A 99 36.20 27.07 6.34
CA TYR A 99 37.15 28.19 6.25
C TYR A 99 38.28 28.11 7.29
N LEU A 100 38.13 27.27 8.33
CA LEU A 100 39.18 26.95 9.30
C LEU A 100 40.11 25.82 8.86
N LEU A 101 39.72 25.04 7.84
CA LEU A 101 40.60 24.02 7.26
C LEU A 101 41.86 24.67 6.66
N PRO A 102 43.03 23.99 6.69
CA PRO A 102 44.25 24.49 6.08
C PRO A 102 44.06 24.80 4.58
N HIS A 103 44.51 25.99 4.16
CA HIS A 103 44.52 26.42 2.76
C HIS A 103 45.92 26.85 2.35
N ASP A 104 46.16 26.96 1.05
CA ASP A 104 47.46 27.33 0.45
C ASP A 104 48.01 28.68 0.94
N ASP A 105 47.15 29.57 1.47
CA ASP A 105 47.57 30.85 2.08
C ASP A 105 47.35 30.74 3.61
N PRO A 106 48.42 30.89 4.42
CA PRO A 106 48.37 30.73 5.87
C PRO A 106 47.64 31.87 6.58
N ARG A 107 47.29 32.96 5.88
CA ARG A 107 46.54 34.07 6.48
C ARG A 107 45.11 33.62 6.82
N PRO A 108 44.63 33.97 8.03
CA PRO A 108 43.25 33.71 8.41
C PRO A 108 42.26 34.33 7.42
N PHE A 109 41.13 33.65 7.20
CA PHE A 109 40.14 34.07 6.21
C PHE A 109 39.56 35.47 6.50
N TRP A 110 39.50 35.88 7.76
CA TRP A 110 39.01 37.21 8.17
C TRP A 110 39.95 38.36 7.81
N GLN A 111 41.21 38.07 7.44
CA GLN A 111 42.17 39.08 6.99
C GLN A 111 42.16 39.25 5.46
N VAL A 112 41.49 38.36 4.72
CA VAL A 112 41.43 38.36 3.26
C VAL A 112 40.01 38.68 2.81
N GLY A 113 39.78 39.91 2.29
CA GLY A 113 38.44 40.39 1.94
C GLY A 113 37.63 39.47 1.03
N ALA A 114 38.28 38.84 0.03
CA ALA A 114 37.62 37.88 -0.86
C ALA A 114 37.14 36.60 -0.13
N ARG A 115 37.92 36.11 0.85
CA ARG A 115 37.55 34.94 1.66
C ARG A 115 36.46 35.29 2.67
N LEU A 116 36.53 36.47 3.27
CA LEU A 116 35.48 36.97 4.17
C LEU A 116 34.15 37.15 3.43
N ASN A 117 34.16 37.76 2.24
CA ASN A 117 32.96 37.86 1.40
C ASN A 117 32.42 36.48 1.01
N GLY A 118 33.31 35.56 0.63
CA GLY A 118 32.93 34.18 0.33
C GLY A 118 32.27 33.46 1.51
N PHE A 119 32.78 33.66 2.74
CA PHE A 119 32.18 33.14 3.96
C PHE A 119 30.76 33.67 4.17
N PHE A 120 30.56 34.99 4.06
CA PHE A 120 29.25 35.61 4.22
C PHE A 120 28.28 35.14 3.14
N MET A 121 28.72 35.08 1.88
CA MET A 121 27.88 34.66 0.76
C MET A 121 27.42 33.20 0.92
N MET A 122 28.32 32.28 1.25
CA MET A 122 27.96 30.87 1.48
C MET A 122 27.03 30.70 2.69
N THR A 123 27.28 31.44 3.78
CA THR A 123 26.45 31.39 4.98
C THR A 123 25.03 31.90 4.69
N MET A 124 24.90 33.04 4.01
CA MET A 124 23.60 33.61 3.65
C MET A 124 22.83 32.71 2.67
N THR A 125 23.53 32.17 1.67
CA THR A 125 22.89 31.32 0.66
C THR A 125 22.46 29.98 1.27
N GLY A 126 23.29 29.38 2.12
CA GLY A 126 22.93 28.19 2.88
C GLY A 126 21.72 28.42 3.80
N LEU A 127 21.67 29.54 4.53
CA LEU A 127 20.53 29.91 5.38
C LEU A 127 19.24 30.12 4.58
N LEU A 128 19.34 30.74 3.41
CA LEU A 128 18.20 31.03 2.56
C LEU A 128 17.62 29.77 1.93
N PHE A 129 18.46 28.87 1.39
CA PHE A 129 18.00 27.74 0.58
C PHE A 129 17.86 26.41 1.35
N ALA A 130 18.64 26.18 2.41
CA ALA A 130 18.58 24.92 3.16
C ALA A 130 17.19 24.58 3.72
N PRO A 131 16.40 25.54 4.27
CA PRO A 131 15.05 25.24 4.74
C PRO A 131 14.12 24.77 3.63
N TRP A 132 14.21 25.37 2.43
CA TRP A 132 13.38 24.98 1.28
C TRP A 132 13.73 23.58 0.76
N ILE A 133 15.03 23.26 0.70
CA ILE A 133 15.49 21.93 0.29
C ILE A 133 15.01 20.86 1.28
N ALA A 134 15.10 21.15 2.58
CA ALA A 134 14.62 20.25 3.63
C ALA A 134 13.10 20.03 3.56
N VAL A 135 12.33 21.11 3.39
CA VAL A 135 10.87 21.05 3.24
C VAL A 135 10.48 20.26 1.98
N ALA A 136 11.12 20.51 0.85
CA ALA A 136 10.88 19.76 -0.39
C ALA A 136 11.16 18.26 -0.24
N ALA A 137 12.20 17.89 0.51
CA ALA A 137 12.52 16.51 0.82
C ALA A 137 11.45 15.84 1.71
N LEU A 138 10.86 16.59 2.66
CA LEU A 138 9.77 16.11 3.51
C LEU A 138 8.46 15.88 2.75
N PHE A 139 8.05 16.85 1.94
CA PHE A 139 6.81 16.74 1.15
C PHE A 139 6.83 15.49 0.27
N ARG A 140 7.93 15.28 -0.46
CA ARG A 140 8.09 14.07 -1.28
C ARG A 140 7.94 12.80 -0.46
N GLN A 141 8.53 12.72 0.73
CA GLN A 141 8.43 11.51 1.55
C GLN A 141 7.02 11.24 2.05
N ARG A 142 6.28 12.28 2.45
CA ARG A 142 4.88 12.13 2.89
C ARG A 142 3.99 11.65 1.75
N ASP A 143 4.15 12.21 0.56
CA ASP A 143 3.36 11.82 -0.61
C ASP A 143 3.58 10.35 -0.98
N TYR A 144 4.82 9.86 -0.92
CA TYR A 144 5.10 8.44 -1.17
C TYR A 144 4.45 7.52 -0.13
N ALA A 145 4.53 7.88 1.15
CA ALA A 145 3.91 7.07 2.21
C ALA A 145 2.38 7.02 2.05
N ALA A 146 1.75 8.16 1.75
CA ALA A 146 0.32 8.24 1.48
C ALA A 146 -0.08 7.38 0.27
N ARG A 147 0.69 7.46 -0.83
CA ARG A 147 0.44 6.63 -2.02
C ARG A 147 0.59 5.13 -1.74
N SER A 148 1.60 4.73 -0.96
CA SER A 148 1.76 3.31 -0.59
C SER A 148 0.60 2.80 0.27
N GLN A 149 0.08 3.63 1.18
CA GLN A 149 -1.08 3.28 1.98
C GLN A 149 -2.35 3.19 1.14
N ALA A 150 -2.54 4.12 0.20
CA ALA A 150 -3.67 4.09 -0.72
C ALA A 150 -3.67 2.83 -1.60
N LEU A 151 -2.52 2.47 -2.17
CA LEU A 151 -2.38 1.24 -2.97
C LEU A 151 -2.62 -0.03 -2.14
N ALA A 152 -2.13 -0.07 -0.89
CA ALA A 152 -2.37 -1.20 0.00
C ALA A 152 -3.86 -1.37 0.32
N PHE A 153 -4.56 -0.27 0.59
CA PHE A 153 -5.99 -0.27 0.84
C PHE A 153 -6.80 -0.69 -0.40
N GLU A 154 -6.38 -0.25 -1.58
CA GLU A 154 -7.01 -0.64 -2.85
C GLU A 154 -6.85 -2.14 -3.14
N LEU A 155 -5.66 -2.70 -2.86
CA LEU A 155 -5.42 -4.14 -2.96
C LEU A 155 -6.27 -4.94 -1.97
N GLU A 156 -6.30 -4.53 -0.70
CA GLU A 156 -7.11 -5.20 0.32
C GLU A 156 -8.60 -5.20 -0.06
N ARG A 157 -9.10 -4.06 -0.55
CA ARG A 157 -10.46 -3.94 -1.05
C ARG A 157 -10.74 -4.89 -2.22
N SER A 158 -9.84 -4.94 -3.21
CA SER A 158 -9.96 -5.83 -4.37
C SER A 158 -9.98 -7.31 -3.96
N GLU A 159 -9.15 -7.70 -2.99
CA GLU A 159 -9.16 -9.06 -2.44
C GLU A 159 -10.46 -9.40 -1.72
N LEU A 160 -11.02 -8.48 -0.94
CA LEU A 160 -12.31 -8.67 -0.27
C LEU A 160 -13.46 -8.79 -1.28
N GLU A 161 -13.47 -7.94 -2.31
CA GLU A 161 -14.44 -8.02 -3.41
C GLU A 161 -14.34 -9.38 -4.13
N ARG A 162 -13.11 -9.85 -4.40
CA ARG A 162 -12.87 -11.18 -5.00
C ARG A 162 -13.32 -12.32 -4.09
N LYS A 163 -13.03 -12.26 -2.79
CA LYS A 163 -13.49 -13.27 -1.80
C LYS A 163 -15.02 -13.29 -1.68
N ALA A 164 -15.67 -12.13 -1.73
CA ALA A 164 -17.12 -12.03 -1.73
C ALA A 164 -17.73 -12.62 -3.00
N LEU A 165 -17.13 -12.35 -4.17
CA LEU A 165 -17.50 -12.98 -5.44
C LEU A 165 -17.32 -14.50 -5.40
N ASP A 166 -16.19 -15.01 -4.90
CA ASP A 166 -15.95 -16.46 -4.77
C ASP A 166 -16.95 -17.11 -3.80
N SER A 167 -17.26 -16.46 -2.68
CA SER A 167 -18.26 -16.94 -1.73
C SER A 167 -19.66 -17.00 -2.35
N ARG A 168 -20.03 -15.99 -3.16
CA ARG A 168 -21.28 -16.00 -3.93
C ARG A 168 -21.29 -17.14 -4.95
N LEU A 169 -20.19 -17.35 -5.68
CA LEU A 169 -20.06 -18.46 -6.63
C LEU A 169 -20.14 -19.83 -5.96
N ARG A 170 -19.62 -20.00 -4.74
CA ARG A 170 -19.74 -21.25 -3.97
C ARG A 170 -21.14 -21.48 -3.41
N LEU A 171 -21.81 -20.42 -2.94
CA LEU A 171 -23.20 -20.51 -2.49
C LEU A 171 -24.13 -20.89 -3.65
N LEU A 172 -23.82 -20.37 -4.84
CA LEU A 172 -24.43 -20.79 -6.08
C LEU A 172 -24.17 -22.29 -6.33
N GLN A 173 -22.92 -22.76 -6.31
CA GLN A 173 -22.59 -24.20 -6.45
C GLN A 173 -23.22 -25.12 -5.37
N ALA A 174 -23.63 -24.61 -4.22
CA ALA A 174 -24.16 -25.39 -3.11
C ALA A 174 -25.66 -25.74 -3.22
N GLN A 175 -26.40 -25.21 -4.19
CA GLN A 175 -27.86 -25.44 -4.28
C GLN A 175 -28.29 -26.79 -4.92
N VAL A 176 -27.37 -27.75 -5.12
CA VAL A 176 -27.71 -29.12 -5.54
C VAL A 176 -26.89 -30.13 -4.75
N GLU A 177 -27.54 -30.99 -3.95
CA GLU A 177 -26.87 -32.03 -3.15
C GLU A 177 -26.29 -33.14 -4.06
N PRO A 178 -24.97 -33.23 -4.25
CA PRO A 178 -24.39 -34.17 -5.22
C PRO A 178 -24.63 -35.63 -4.84
N HIS A 179 -24.75 -35.90 -3.53
CA HIS A 179 -25.02 -37.24 -3.01
C HIS A 179 -26.40 -37.76 -3.42
N PHE A 180 -27.41 -36.89 -3.40
CA PHE A 180 -28.74 -37.24 -3.87
C PHE A 180 -28.68 -37.74 -5.32
N LEU A 181 -27.94 -37.05 -6.18
CA LEU A 181 -27.77 -37.41 -7.59
C LEU A 181 -27.09 -38.77 -7.77
N PHE A 182 -25.97 -39.01 -7.10
CA PHE A 182 -25.25 -40.29 -7.19
C PHE A 182 -26.12 -41.46 -6.70
N ASN A 183 -26.86 -41.27 -5.61
CA ASN A 183 -27.79 -42.29 -5.12
C ASN A 183 -28.96 -42.52 -6.10
N THR A 184 -29.45 -41.48 -6.77
CA THR A 184 -30.51 -41.69 -7.79
C THR A 184 -29.98 -42.48 -8.95
N LEU A 185 -28.77 -42.17 -9.42
CA LEU A 185 -28.15 -42.89 -10.53
C LEU A 185 -27.83 -44.34 -10.18
N ALA A 186 -27.35 -44.60 -8.96
CA ALA A 186 -27.13 -45.96 -8.48
C ALA A 186 -28.44 -46.77 -8.42
N ASN A 187 -29.52 -46.17 -7.89
CA ASN A 187 -30.84 -46.80 -7.87
C ASN A 187 -31.37 -47.06 -9.29
N VAL A 188 -31.22 -46.11 -10.21
CA VAL A 188 -31.59 -46.31 -11.62
C VAL A 188 -30.80 -47.47 -12.22
N ARG A 189 -29.49 -47.54 -11.95
CA ARG A 189 -28.66 -48.66 -12.42
C ARG A 189 -29.14 -50.01 -11.90
N GLU A 190 -29.44 -50.12 -10.60
CA GLU A 190 -29.99 -51.35 -10.03
C GLU A 190 -31.34 -51.73 -10.66
N LEU A 191 -32.21 -50.74 -10.92
CA LEU A 191 -33.48 -50.96 -11.60
C LEU A 191 -33.30 -51.44 -13.05
N VAL A 192 -32.31 -50.90 -13.77
CA VAL A 192 -31.96 -51.36 -15.14
C VAL A 192 -31.41 -52.78 -15.10
N ASP A 193 -30.47 -53.07 -14.21
CA ASP A 193 -29.85 -54.39 -14.06
C ASP A 193 -30.90 -55.45 -13.66
N ALA A 194 -31.92 -55.06 -12.91
CA ALA A 194 -33.07 -55.89 -12.55
C ALA A 194 -34.17 -55.98 -13.64
N GLY A 195 -34.03 -55.27 -14.77
CA GLY A 195 -35.03 -55.25 -15.84
C GLY A 195 -36.35 -54.58 -15.44
N SER A 196 -36.34 -53.69 -14.46
CA SER A 196 -37.55 -53.03 -13.96
C SER A 196 -38.13 -52.05 -14.98
N PRO A 197 -39.45 -52.11 -15.26
CA PRO A 197 -40.10 -51.14 -16.14
C PRO A 197 -40.09 -49.71 -15.56
N GLN A 198 -39.81 -49.56 -14.26
CA GLN A 198 -39.77 -48.26 -13.58
C GLN A 198 -38.44 -47.51 -13.77
N ALA A 199 -37.39 -48.18 -14.26
CA ALA A 199 -36.08 -47.59 -14.45
C ALA A 199 -36.12 -46.33 -15.34
N SER A 200 -36.89 -46.40 -16.43
CA SER A 200 -37.07 -45.26 -17.35
C SER A 200 -37.74 -44.09 -16.62
N ALA A 201 -38.81 -44.34 -15.87
CA ALA A 201 -39.55 -43.29 -15.18
C ALA A 201 -38.72 -42.59 -14.10
N VAL A 202 -37.91 -43.33 -13.32
CA VAL A 202 -37.02 -42.73 -12.32
C VAL A 202 -35.92 -41.89 -12.98
N LEU A 203 -35.37 -42.37 -14.10
CA LEU A 203 -34.38 -41.61 -14.87
C LEU A 203 -34.99 -40.32 -15.46
N ASP A 204 -36.20 -40.39 -16.00
CA ASP A 204 -36.92 -39.24 -16.55
C ASP A 204 -37.17 -38.17 -15.47
N ASN A 205 -37.53 -38.58 -14.25
CA ASN A 205 -37.73 -37.67 -13.13
C ASN A 205 -36.41 -37.11 -12.57
N LEU A 206 -35.32 -37.88 -12.62
CA LEU A 206 -33.99 -37.39 -12.26
C LEU A 206 -33.52 -36.33 -13.24
N ILE A 207 -33.77 -36.56 -14.53
CA ILE A 207 -33.52 -35.58 -15.59
C ILE A 207 -34.39 -34.33 -15.34
N ALA A 208 -35.65 -34.48 -14.96
CA ALA A 208 -36.54 -33.36 -14.63
C ALA A 208 -36.04 -32.54 -13.42
N TYR A 209 -35.62 -33.21 -12.34
CA TYR A 209 -35.03 -32.56 -11.17
C TYR A 209 -33.73 -31.82 -11.51
N LEU A 210 -32.79 -32.47 -12.20
CA LEU A 210 -31.54 -31.84 -12.63
C LEU A 210 -31.78 -30.63 -13.53
N ARG A 211 -32.78 -30.74 -14.42
CA ARG A 211 -33.22 -29.64 -15.29
C ARG A 211 -33.75 -28.44 -14.50
N ALA A 212 -34.38 -28.67 -13.34
CA ALA A 212 -34.84 -27.61 -12.43
C ALA A 212 -33.74 -27.09 -11.48
N ALA A 213 -32.77 -27.94 -11.10
CA ALA A 213 -31.80 -27.65 -10.05
C ALA A 213 -30.51 -26.98 -10.58
N VAL A 214 -30.01 -27.41 -11.74
CA VAL A 214 -28.77 -26.87 -12.35
C VAL A 214 -28.83 -25.37 -12.67
N PRO A 215 -29.96 -24.81 -13.15
CA PRO A 215 -30.06 -23.36 -13.38
C PRO A 215 -29.81 -22.52 -12.11
N ARG A 216 -30.19 -23.03 -10.93
CA ARG A 216 -30.04 -22.35 -9.63
C ARG A 216 -28.61 -22.37 -9.08
N LEU A 217 -27.76 -23.26 -9.62
CA LEU A 217 -26.34 -23.29 -9.29
C LEU A 217 -25.55 -22.11 -9.84
N HIS A 218 -26.21 -21.26 -10.64
CA HIS A 218 -25.57 -20.16 -11.36
C HIS A 218 -26.27 -18.81 -11.14
N ASP A 219 -27.47 -18.77 -10.52
CA ASP A 219 -28.26 -17.55 -10.31
C ASP A 219 -28.77 -17.41 -8.85
N PRO A 220 -28.39 -16.32 -8.12
CA PRO A 220 -28.74 -16.17 -6.71
C PRO A 220 -30.16 -15.65 -6.47
N ALA A 221 -30.91 -15.28 -7.52
CA ALA A 221 -32.31 -14.86 -7.43
C ALA A 221 -33.23 -15.92 -8.05
N THR A 222 -34.30 -16.31 -7.34
CA THR A 222 -35.21 -17.41 -7.70
C THR A 222 -36.67 -17.00 -7.58
N THR A 223 -37.55 -17.52 -8.44
CA THR A 223 -39.00 -17.26 -8.36
C THR A 223 -39.70 -18.35 -7.56
N MET A 224 -40.79 -18.01 -6.87
CA MET A 224 -41.58 -18.97 -6.11
C MET A 224 -42.08 -20.14 -6.99
N ARG A 225 -42.40 -19.90 -8.27
CA ARG A 225 -42.78 -20.97 -9.21
C ARG A 225 -41.65 -21.94 -9.49
N GLN A 226 -40.43 -21.45 -9.71
CA GLN A 226 -39.25 -22.30 -9.96
C GLN A 226 -38.84 -23.07 -8.70
N GLU A 227 -38.98 -22.46 -7.52
CA GLU A 227 -38.85 -23.19 -6.25
C GLU A 227 -39.85 -24.34 -6.19
N LEU A 228 -41.12 -24.09 -6.52
CA LEU A 228 -42.17 -25.11 -6.50
C LEU A 228 -41.96 -26.21 -7.54
N GLU A 229 -41.46 -25.89 -8.74
CA GLU A 229 -41.12 -26.89 -9.76
C GLU A 229 -39.95 -27.77 -9.34
N LEU A 230 -38.90 -27.19 -8.73
CA LEU A 230 -37.81 -27.98 -8.18
C LEU A 230 -38.31 -28.89 -7.04
N VAL A 231 -39.10 -28.33 -6.13
CA VAL A 231 -39.68 -29.08 -5.00
C VAL A 231 -40.59 -30.20 -5.52
N ARG A 232 -41.40 -29.94 -6.55
CA ARG A 232 -42.25 -30.97 -7.17
C ARG A 232 -41.43 -32.10 -7.76
N ALA A 233 -40.45 -31.79 -8.61
CA ALA A 233 -39.60 -32.81 -9.24
C ALA A 233 -38.79 -33.61 -8.19
N TYR A 234 -38.36 -32.95 -7.12
CA TYR A 234 -37.71 -33.60 -5.98
C TYR A 234 -38.66 -34.54 -5.23
N LEU A 235 -39.89 -34.09 -4.95
CA LEU A 235 -40.89 -34.88 -4.24
C LEU A 235 -41.39 -36.06 -5.08
N GLU A 236 -41.51 -35.91 -6.40
CA GLU A 236 -41.84 -37.00 -7.32
C GLU A 236 -40.74 -38.08 -7.32
N LEU A 237 -39.46 -37.68 -7.35
CA LEU A 237 -38.33 -38.60 -7.18
C LEU A 237 -38.33 -39.31 -5.83
N MET A 238 -38.64 -38.60 -4.74
CA MET A 238 -38.74 -39.18 -3.40
C MET A 238 -39.91 -40.14 -3.29
N HIS A 239 -41.04 -39.81 -3.93
CA HIS A 239 -42.22 -40.66 -3.93
C HIS A 239 -41.94 -41.99 -4.65
N MET A 240 -41.27 -41.96 -5.80
CA MET A 240 -40.90 -43.19 -6.52
C MET A 240 -39.95 -44.09 -5.73
N ARG A 241 -39.12 -43.54 -4.85
CA ARG A 241 -38.24 -44.32 -3.96
C ARG A 241 -38.96 -44.87 -2.73
N MET A 242 -40.05 -44.24 -2.31
CA MET A 242 -40.75 -44.56 -1.05
C MET A 242 -42.27 -44.50 -1.24
N PRO A 243 -42.83 -45.28 -2.18
CA PRO A 243 -44.21 -45.11 -2.63
C PRO A 243 -45.23 -45.30 -1.50
N ASP A 244 -44.96 -46.23 -0.58
CA ASP A 244 -45.87 -46.54 0.54
C ASP A 244 -45.72 -45.58 1.74
N ARG A 245 -44.71 -44.69 1.71
CA ARG A 245 -44.33 -43.88 2.87
C ARG A 245 -44.40 -42.38 2.64
N LEU A 246 -44.39 -41.93 1.39
CA LEU A 246 -44.49 -40.52 1.04
C LEU A 246 -45.73 -40.30 0.20
N GLN A 247 -46.68 -39.52 0.72
CA GLN A 247 -47.76 -38.93 -0.05
C GLN A 247 -47.65 -37.42 0.11
N PHE A 248 -47.79 -36.67 -0.98
CA PHE A 248 -47.66 -35.23 -0.94
C PHE A 248 -48.73 -34.56 -1.81
N ASP A 249 -49.16 -33.38 -1.36
CA ASP A 249 -49.97 -32.45 -2.12
C ASP A 249 -49.29 -31.09 -2.09
N LEU A 250 -49.28 -30.38 -3.21
CA LEU A 250 -48.63 -29.09 -3.37
C LEU A 250 -49.67 -28.05 -3.74
N GLN A 251 -50.04 -27.22 -2.76
CA GLN A 251 -50.94 -26.08 -2.91
C GLN A 251 -50.12 -24.78 -2.83
N ALA A 252 -50.30 -23.92 -3.83
CA ALA A 252 -49.68 -22.61 -3.89
C ALA A 252 -50.68 -21.63 -4.49
N ASP A 253 -50.88 -20.49 -3.80
CA ASP A 253 -51.77 -19.40 -4.22
C ASP A 253 -51.11 -18.46 -5.26
#